data_AF-A0A126ZBS8-F1
#
_entry.id   AF-A0A126ZBS8-F1
#
_cell.length_a   1.000
_cell.length_b   1.000
_cell.length_c   1.000
_cell.angle_alpha   90.00
_cell.angle_beta   90.00
_cell.angle_gamma   90.00
#
_symmetry.space_group_name_H-M   'P 1'
#
loop_
_entity.id
_entity.type
_entity.pdbx_description
1 polymer ?
#
loop_
_entity_poly.entity_id
_entity_poly.type
_entity_poly.pdbx_seq_one_letter_code
_entity_poly.pdbx_strand_id
1 'polypeptide(L)'
;MDKAEQFDSASGIGIKGVVSVKTLAIGNATLMEQLGIDVVPLANQAEVLRARGASVMLLCASADIDRARSTDCSQSEADSKAGNATNMR
;
A
#
# COMPACT_ATOMS: atom_id res chain seq x y z
N MET A 1 -21.67 -1.06 -6.43
CA MET A 1 -20.78 -0.38 -5.46
C MET A 1 -20.60 -1.34 -4.31
N ASP A 2 -19.57 -2.19 -4.40
CA ASP A 2 -19.25 -3.11 -3.31
C ASP A 2 -18.77 -2.30 -2.11
N LYS A 3 -19.42 -2.51 -0.96
CA LYS A 3 -19.03 -1.85 0.28
C LYS A 3 -17.81 -2.57 0.84
N ALA A 4 -16.79 -1.83 1.24
CA ALA A 4 -15.69 -2.40 1.99
C ALA A 4 -16.21 -2.84 3.36
N GLU A 5 -16.12 -4.13 3.64
CA GLU A 5 -16.52 -4.74 4.91
C GLU A 5 -15.27 -5.04 5.77
N GLN A 6 -15.42 -5.00 7.09
CA GLN A 6 -14.36 -5.33 8.07
C GLN A 6 -13.10 -4.45 7.96
N PHE A 7 -13.27 -3.13 8.08
CA PHE A 7 -12.15 -2.20 8.18
C PHE A 7 -11.56 -2.22 9.59
N ASP A 8 -10.37 -2.80 9.74
CA ASP A 8 -9.61 -2.72 10.99
C ASP A 8 -8.48 -1.70 10.84
N SER A 9 -8.60 -0.56 11.52
CA SER A 9 -7.57 0.48 11.54
C SER A 9 -6.61 0.20 12.69
N ALA A 10 -5.57 -0.58 12.43
CA ALA A 10 -4.52 -0.82 13.41
C ALA A 10 -3.64 0.44 13.51
N SER A 11 -3.98 1.35 14.44
CA SER A 11 -3.05 2.26 15.13
C SER A 11 -2.02 3.03 14.26
N GLY A 12 -2.35 3.38 13.01
CA GLY A 12 -1.48 4.12 12.10
C GLY A 12 -0.49 3.27 11.29
N ILE A 13 -0.58 1.94 11.38
CA ILE A 13 0.22 0.98 10.60
C ILE A 13 -0.43 0.72 9.23
N GLY A 14 -1.76 0.73 9.20
CA GLY A 14 -2.57 0.64 7.98
C GLY A 14 -3.94 0.06 8.27
N ILE A 15 -4.60 -0.37 7.20
CA ILE A 15 -5.99 -0.80 7.18
C ILE A 15 -6.10 -2.12 6.40
N LYS A 16 -6.95 -3.01 6.86
CA LYS A 16 -7.35 -4.23 6.15
C LYS A 16 -8.86 -4.23 5.99
N GLY A 17 -9.36 -4.71 4.86
CA GLY A 17 -10.80 -4.86 4.61
C GLY A 17 -11.10 -5.80 3.46
N VAL A 18 -12.35 -6.20 3.31
CA VAL A 18 -12.82 -7.10 2.24
C VAL A 18 -13.69 -6.29 1.29
N VAL A 19 -13.43 -6.40 -0.01
CA VAL A 19 -14.27 -5.84 -1.07
C VAL A 19 -14.70 -6.98 -1.98
N SER A 20 -16.01 -7.23 -2.03
CA SER A 20 -16.60 -8.33 -2.76
C SER A 20 -16.01 -9.69 -2.30
N VAL A 21 -15.16 -10.32 -3.10
CA VAL A 21 -14.51 -11.61 -2.80
C VAL A 21 -13.00 -11.51 -2.52
N LYS A 22 -12.46 -10.29 -2.45
CA LYS A 22 -11.03 -10.05 -2.25
C LYS A 22 -10.78 -9.31 -0.94
N THR A 23 -9.76 -9.75 -0.23
CA THR A 23 -9.22 -9.04 0.90
C THR A 23 -8.15 -8.06 0.41
N LEU A 24 -8.22 -6.84 0.94
CA LEU A 24 -7.34 -5.72 0.64
C LEU A 24 -6.63 -5.32 1.92
N ALA A 25 -5.32 -5.08 1.82
CA ALA A 25 -4.52 -4.48 2.87
C ALA A 25 -3.84 -3.23 2.31
N ILE A 26 -3.98 -2.10 3.01
CA ILE A 26 -3.38 -0.83 2.63
C ILE A 26 -2.58 -0.30 3.81
N GLY A 27 -1.28 -0.07 3.66
CA GLY A 27 -0.47 0.37 4.80
C GLY A 27 1.01 0.50 4.49
N ASN A 28 1.80 0.45 5.56
CA ASN A 28 3.26 0.44 5.51
C ASN A 28 3.80 -1.01 5.43
N ALA A 29 5.13 -1.14 5.39
CA ALA A 29 5.78 -2.45 5.35
C ALA A 29 5.48 -3.30 6.60
N THR A 30 5.35 -2.66 7.77
CA THR A 30 5.03 -3.35 9.03
C THR A 30 3.68 -4.06 8.99
N LEU A 31 2.64 -3.46 8.37
CA LEU A 31 1.35 -4.17 8.18
C LEU A 31 1.54 -5.42 7.31
N MET A 32 2.31 -5.31 6.24
CA MET A 32 2.51 -6.41 5.29
C MET A 32 3.32 -7.55 5.92
N GLU A 33 4.33 -7.23 6.72
CA GLU A 33 5.08 -8.20 7.52
C GLU A 33 4.18 -8.94 8.53
N GLN A 34 3.27 -8.23 9.20
CA GLN A 34 2.29 -8.85 10.10
C GLN A 34 1.32 -9.79 9.37
N LEU A 35 1.04 -9.52 8.10
CA LEU A 35 0.23 -10.39 7.23
C LEU A 35 1.07 -11.51 6.56
N GLY A 36 2.36 -11.60 6.86
CA GLY A 36 3.27 -12.61 6.29
C GLY A 36 3.63 -12.37 4.82
N ILE A 37 3.38 -11.16 4.31
CA ILE A 37 3.62 -10.80 2.91
C ILE A 37 5.04 -10.22 2.80
N ASP A 38 5.91 -10.90 2.05
CA ASP A 38 7.24 -10.36 1.73
C ASP A 38 7.09 -9.19 0.75
N VAL A 39 7.17 -7.97 1.27
CA VAL A 39 7.13 -6.73 0.46
C VAL A 39 8.47 -6.02 0.42
N VAL A 40 9.59 -6.65 0.80
CA VAL A 40 10.93 -6.04 0.80
C VAL A 40 11.26 -5.29 -0.50
N PRO A 41 11.03 -5.83 -1.72
CA PRO A 41 11.32 -5.10 -2.95
C PRO A 41 10.43 -3.87 -3.17
N LEU A 42 9.19 -3.88 -2.67
CA LEU A 42 8.29 -2.72 -2.72
C LEU A 42 8.67 -1.71 -1.63
N ALA A 43 9.03 -2.16 -0.43
CA ALA A 43 9.45 -1.30 0.67
C ALA A 43 10.71 -0.49 0.31
N ASN A 44 11.68 -1.12 -0.34
CA ASN A 44 12.89 -0.44 -0.82
C ASN A 44 12.59 0.64 -1.86
N GLN A 45 11.71 0.35 -2.83
CA GLN A 45 11.29 1.33 -3.81
C GLN A 45 10.49 2.47 -3.16
N ALA A 46 9.59 2.14 -2.24
CA ALA A 46 8.83 3.13 -1.48
C ALA A 46 9.75 4.08 -0.70
N GLU A 47 10.85 3.58 -0.13
CA GLU A 47 11.82 4.42 0.58
C GLU A 47 12.58 5.36 -0.37
N VAL A 48 12.99 4.89 -1.55
CA VAL A 48 13.61 5.74 -2.58
C VAL A 48 12.68 6.86 -3.00
N LEU A 49 11.38 6.57 -3.15
CA LEU A 49 10.36 7.55 -3.50
C LEU A 49 10.07 8.53 -2.36
N ARG A 50 10.03 8.06 -1.11
CA ARG A 50 9.91 8.92 0.09
C ARG A 50 11.10 9.85 0.24
N ALA A 51 12.32 9.38 -0.04
CA ALA A 51 13.51 10.22 -0.06
C ALA A 51 13.44 11.34 -1.12
N ARG A 52 12.60 11.20 -2.14
CA ARG A 52 12.31 12.23 -3.16
C ARG A 52 11.14 13.13 -2.79
N GLY A 53 10.53 12.96 -1.62
CA GLY A 53 9.37 13.73 -1.17
C GLY A 53 8.02 13.20 -1.65
N ALA A 54 7.98 12.00 -2.28
CA ALA A 54 6.73 11.36 -2.65
C ALA A 54 6.10 10.64 -1.46
N SER A 55 4.78 10.64 -1.38
CA SER A 55 4.04 9.88 -0.37
C SER A 55 3.67 8.51 -0.94
N VAL A 56 4.26 7.42 -0.42
CA VAL A 56 3.99 6.07 -0.92
C VAL A 56 3.14 5.26 0.05
N MET A 57 2.05 4.69 -0.45
CA MET A 57 1.27 3.64 0.23
C MET A 57 1.45 2.29 -0.46
N LEU A 58 1.54 1.22 0.33
CA LEU A 58 1.48 -0.14 -0.18
C LEU A 58 0.03 -0.63 -0.16
N LEU A 59 -0.36 -1.32 -1.23
CA LEU A 59 -1.68 -1.92 -1.41
C LEU A 59 -1.50 -3.37 -1.88
N CYS A 60 -2.02 -4.32 -1.12
CA CYS A 60 -2.09 -5.73 -1.50
C CYS A 60 -3.53 -6.19 -1.63
N ALA A 61 -3.82 -6.98 -2.66
CA ALA A 61 -5.16 -7.47 -2.96
C ALA A 61 -5.12 -8.97 -3.31
N SER A 62 -5.70 -9.81 -2.47
CA SER A 62 -5.74 -11.26 -2.67
C SER A 62 -7.08 -11.85 -2.21
N ALA A 63 -7.48 -12.99 -2.78
CA ALA A 63 -8.60 -13.75 -2.24
C ALA A 63 -8.29 -14.29 -0.83
N ASP A 64 -7.01 -14.59 -0.57
CA ASP A 64 -6.48 -15.02 0.72
C ASP A 64 -5.27 -14.15 1.06
N ILE A 65 -5.46 -13.19 1.97
CA ILE A 65 -4.42 -12.20 2.30
C ILE A 65 -3.25 -12.81 3.05
N ASP A 66 -3.50 -13.87 3.84
CA ASP A 66 -2.49 -14.58 4.62
C ASP A 66 -1.57 -15.42 3.71
N ARG A 67 -1.94 -15.60 2.43
CA ARG A 67 -1.15 -16.25 1.39
C ARG A 67 -0.80 -15.32 0.22
N ALA A 68 -0.99 -14.01 0.39
CA ALA A 68 -0.63 -13.04 -0.62
C ALA A 68 0.90 -13.01 -0.83
N ARG A 69 1.31 -12.78 -2.07
CA ARG A 69 2.72 -12.62 -2.45
C ARG A 69 3.02 -11.17 -2.80
N SER A 70 4.30 -10.84 -2.87
CA SER A 70 4.77 -9.54 -3.38
C SER A 70 4.15 -9.15 -4.73
N THR A 71 3.82 -10.13 -5.57
CA THR A 71 3.18 -9.94 -6.89
C THR A 71 1.71 -9.54 -6.80
N ASP A 72 1.05 -9.83 -5.67
CA ASP A 72 -0.32 -9.40 -5.37
C ASP A 72 -0.36 -8.01 -4.73
N CYS A 73 0.82 -7.39 -4.60
CA CYS A 73 1.03 -6.08 -4.01
C CYS A 73 1.47 -5.08 -5.06
N SER A 74 1.04 -3.85 -4.83
CA SER A 74 1.35 -2.67 -5.62
C SER A 74 1.68 -1.53 -4.67
N GLN A 75 2.47 -0.58 -5.13
CA GLN A 75 2.72 0.66 -4.41
C GLN A 75 2.15 1.80 -5.24
N SER A 76 1.41 2.69 -4.60
CA SER A 76 0.96 3.93 -5.22
C SER A 76 1.81 5.06 -4.68
N GLU A 77 2.42 5.81 -5.60
CA GLU A 77 2.82 7.18 -5.32
C GLU A 77 1.53 8.00 -5.28
N ALA A 78 1.14 8.43 -4.09
CA ALA A 78 0.26 9.57 -3.99
C ALA A 78 1.13 10.76 -4.39
N ASP A 79 0.87 11.30 -5.59
CA ASP A 79 1.40 12.59 -6.03
C ASP A 79 1.08 13.60 -4.93
N SER A 80 2.05 13.85 -4.04
CA SER A 80 2.04 15.04 -3.21
C SER A 80 2.23 16.18 -4.19
N LYS A 81 1.11 16.71 -4.69
CA LYS A 81 1.07 17.96 -5.45
C LYS A 81 1.37 19.11 -4.50
N ALA A 82 2.57 19.15 -3.95
CA ALA A 82 3.15 20.26 -3.22
C ALA A 82 4.25 20.85 -4.10
N GLY A 83 3.81 21.69 -5.04
CA GLY A 83 4.55 22.69 -5.80
C GLY A 83 6.05 22.46 -6.08
N ASN A 84 6.35 22.10 -7.33
CA ASN A 84 7.40 22.81 -8.07
C ASN A 84 6.92 23.05 -9.51
N ALA A 85 6.57 24.31 -9.78
CA ALA A 85 6.58 24.83 -11.13
C ALA A 85 8.02 24.90 -11.63
N THR A 86 8.47 23.97 -12.46
CA THR A 86 9.66 24.18 -13.30
C THR A 86 9.48 23.55 -14.68
N ASN A 87 9.05 24.41 -15.60
CA ASN A 87 9.37 24.51 -17.02
C ASN A 87 10.39 23.52 -17.63
N MET A 88 9.96 22.73 -18.64
CA MET A 88 10.65 22.36 -19.92
C MET A 88 9.88 21.16 -20.51
N ARG A 89 9.27 21.17 -21.71
CA ARG A 89 9.49 21.91 -22.96
C ARG A 89 8.15 22.12 -23.68
#